data_AF-A0A350V3Z1-F1
#
_entry.id   AF-A0A350V3Z1-F1
#
_cell.length_a   1.000
_cell.length_b   1.000
_cell.length_c   1.000
_cell.angle_alpha   90.00
_cell.angle_beta   90.00
_cell.angle_gamma   90.00
#
_symmetry.space_group_name_H-M   'P 1'
#
loop_
_entity.id
_entity.type
_entity.pdbx_description
1 polymer ?
#
loop_
_entity_poly.entity_id
_entity_poly.type
_entity_poly.pdbx_seq_one_letter_code
_entity_poly.pdbx_strand_id
1 'polypeptide(L)'
;MSEKENDTIREPESTTGSFLDKAKEAVTNVSEKIVEIKDDVIGDEQKAIMDEFKETSIGKVKQVLEEINNSLGLITKSGYEFKGINVSLGLPPSVSTAFHYKKDIPEAEKTALLDECKEKRFVSMILKCLFKAGDFYHSIKMGEYTLDGVSITLGLTPGVSVGFKRKGA
;
A
#
# COMPACT_ATOMS: atom_id res chain seq x y z
N MET A 1 -32.97 -68.47 7.55
CA MET A 1 -33.35 -67.69 6.35
C MET A 1 -34.29 -66.59 6.80
N SER A 2 -33.93 -65.34 6.47
CA SER A 2 -34.71 -64.09 6.43
C SER A 2 -35.29 -63.58 7.76
N GLU A 3 -34.81 -62.48 8.36
CA GLU A 3 -34.73 -61.05 7.96
C GLU A 3 -35.96 -60.20 8.33
N LYS A 4 -35.65 -58.95 8.74
CA LYS A 4 -36.47 -57.73 8.91
C LYS A 4 -37.12 -57.52 10.27
N GLU A 5 -37.12 -56.32 10.88
CA GLU A 5 -36.59 -55.00 10.54
C GLU A 5 -36.59 -54.23 11.89
N ASN A 6 -35.50 -53.56 12.28
CA ASN A 6 -35.59 -52.52 13.30
C ASN A 6 -34.99 -51.24 12.73
N ASP A 7 -35.88 -50.29 12.55
CA ASP A 7 -35.67 -48.99 11.95
C ASP A 7 -34.80 -48.12 12.87
N THR A 8 -33.61 -47.75 12.41
CA THR A 8 -32.78 -46.72 13.07
C THR A 8 -32.69 -45.54 12.12
N ILE A 9 -33.44 -44.51 12.47
CA ILE A 9 -33.38 -43.16 11.91
C ILE A 9 -31.91 -42.69 11.92
N ARG A 10 -31.34 -42.45 10.74
CA ARG A 10 -30.08 -41.72 10.55
C ARG A 10 -30.41 -40.33 10.01
N GLU A 11 -30.12 -39.29 10.78
CA GLU A 11 -30.01 -37.93 10.25
C GLU A 11 -28.71 -37.80 9.42
N PRO A 12 -28.68 -37.01 8.33
CA PRO A 12 -27.48 -36.78 7.55
C PRO A 12 -26.60 -35.69 8.18
N GLU A 13 -25.38 -36.06 8.59
CA GLU A 13 -24.37 -35.09 9.02
C GLU A 13 -23.91 -34.18 7.88
N SER A 14 -23.84 -32.89 8.20
CA SER A 14 -23.60 -31.77 7.30
C SER A 14 -22.15 -31.69 6.82
N THR A 15 -21.97 -31.67 5.50
CA THR A 15 -20.72 -31.32 4.81
C THR A 15 -20.45 -29.80 4.90
N THR A 16 -20.00 -29.30 6.06
CA THR A 16 -19.74 -27.86 6.24
C THR A 16 -18.35 -27.55 6.85
N GLY A 17 -17.45 -28.53 6.93
CA GLY A 17 -16.10 -28.33 7.50
C GLY A 17 -15.04 -27.88 6.49
N SER A 18 -15.11 -28.33 5.23
CA SER A 18 -13.93 -28.24 4.33
C SER A 18 -13.61 -26.85 3.78
N PHE A 19 -14.54 -25.89 3.83
CA PHE A 19 -14.32 -24.54 3.29
C PHE A 19 -13.86 -23.52 4.35
N LEU A 20 -14.28 -23.69 5.60
CA LEU A 20 -13.88 -22.81 6.71
C LEU A 20 -12.43 -23.07 7.16
N ASP A 21 -11.97 -24.32 7.10
CA ASP A 21 -10.59 -24.66 7.46
C ASP A 21 -9.59 -24.14 6.43
N LYS A 22 -9.93 -24.21 5.13
CA LYS A 22 -9.13 -23.60 4.06
C LYS A 22 -9.14 -22.07 4.09
N ALA A 23 -10.25 -21.45 4.50
CA ALA A 23 -10.32 -20.01 4.69
C ALA A 23 -9.48 -19.55 5.89
N LYS A 24 -9.43 -20.32 6.98
CA LYS A 24 -8.60 -20.01 8.16
C LYS A 24 -7.10 -20.11 7.86
N GLU A 25 -6.65 -21.12 7.12
CA GLU A 25 -5.24 -21.24 6.69
C GLU A 25 -4.79 -20.13 5.73
N ALA A 26 -5.69 -19.61 4.89
CA ALA A 26 -5.39 -18.49 4.01
C ALA A 26 -5.37 -17.15 4.76
N VAL A 27 -6.15 -17.02 5.85
CA VAL A 27 -6.19 -15.81 6.68
C VAL A 27 -4.99 -15.74 7.62
N THR A 28 -4.51 -16.86 8.17
CA THR A 28 -3.33 -16.89 9.07
C THR A 28 -2.03 -16.53 8.36
N ASN A 29 -1.79 -17.05 7.16
CA ASN A 29 -0.59 -16.74 6.37
C ASN A 29 -0.55 -15.29 5.83
N VAL A 30 -1.72 -14.66 5.72
CA VAL A 30 -1.85 -13.26 5.29
C VAL A 30 -1.76 -12.31 6.49
N SER A 31 -2.24 -12.70 7.67
CA SER A 31 -2.08 -11.89 8.89
C SER A 31 -0.63 -11.75 9.34
N GLU A 32 0.20 -12.79 9.20
CA GLU A 32 1.62 -12.71 9.59
C GLU A 32 2.41 -11.77 8.66
N LYS A 33 2.18 -11.83 7.34
CA LYS A 33 2.85 -10.93 6.37
C LYS A 33 2.32 -9.49 6.37
N ILE A 34 1.08 -9.25 6.78
CA ILE A 34 0.50 -7.90 6.86
C ILE A 34 0.94 -7.17 8.14
N VAL A 35 1.23 -7.91 9.22
CA VAL A 35 1.70 -7.34 10.49
C VAL A 35 3.17 -6.91 10.40
N GLU A 36 4.04 -7.69 9.74
CA GLU A 36 5.47 -7.34 9.55
C GLU A 36 5.70 -6.08 8.68
N ILE A 37 4.75 -5.73 7.83
CA ILE A 37 4.82 -4.54 6.96
C ILE A 37 4.64 -3.23 7.76
N LYS A 38 4.10 -3.29 8.98
CA LYS A 38 3.82 -2.12 9.82
C LYS A 38 4.98 -1.70 10.71
N ASP A 39 5.84 -2.62 11.16
CA ASP A 39 6.66 -2.33 12.35
C ASP A 39 8.09 -1.81 12.11
N ASP A 40 8.79 -2.07 11.00
CA ASP A 40 10.25 -1.80 10.99
C ASP A 40 10.75 -0.51 10.30
N VAL A 41 9.95 0.16 9.47
CA VAL A 41 10.37 1.44 8.81
C VAL A 41 9.22 2.44 8.69
N ILE A 42 8.00 1.93 8.60
CA ILE A 42 6.81 2.75 8.34
C ILE A 42 6.27 3.41 9.61
N GLY A 43 6.35 2.76 10.77
CA GLY A 43 5.85 3.32 12.03
C GLY A 43 6.51 4.64 12.41
N ASP A 44 7.84 4.71 12.32
CA ASP A 44 8.60 5.90 12.70
C ASP A 44 8.45 7.05 11.71
N GLU A 45 8.48 6.77 10.39
CA GLU A 45 8.25 7.80 9.36
C GLU A 45 6.80 8.31 9.39
N GLN A 46 5.81 7.43 9.59
CA GLN A 46 4.41 7.83 9.73
C GLN A 46 4.19 8.70 10.96
N LYS A 47 4.76 8.31 12.10
CA LYS A 47 4.66 9.09 13.34
C LYS A 47 5.28 10.47 13.17
N ALA A 48 6.46 10.54 12.56
CA ALA A 48 7.17 11.79 12.40
C ALA A 48 6.46 12.72 11.40
N ILE A 49 5.74 12.21 10.38
CA ILE A 49 4.87 13.03 9.51
C ILE A 49 3.60 13.45 10.23
N MET A 50 3.00 12.54 10.98
CA MET A 50 1.84 12.85 11.80
C MET A 50 2.16 14.00 12.77
N ASP A 51 3.32 13.94 13.44
CA ASP A 51 3.77 15.00 14.35
C ASP A 51 4.04 16.31 13.62
N GLU A 52 4.66 16.26 12.43
CA GLU A 52 4.82 17.45 11.59
C GLU A 52 3.48 18.05 11.17
N PHE A 53 2.43 17.26 10.94
CA PHE A 53 1.12 17.74 10.52
C PHE A 53 0.14 18.01 11.69
N LYS A 54 0.44 17.59 12.92
CA LYS A 54 -0.34 17.86 14.14
C LYS A 54 -0.33 19.33 14.54
N GLU A 55 0.82 20.00 14.41
CA GLU A 55 1.01 21.40 14.85
C GLU A 55 0.90 22.42 13.69
N THR A 56 0.51 21.98 12.49
CA THR A 56 0.93 22.68 11.27
C THR A 56 0.04 23.81 10.79
N SER A 57 0.73 24.89 10.42
CA SER A 57 0.29 26.09 9.72
C SER A 57 0.56 25.97 8.20
N ILE A 58 -0.10 26.80 7.37
CA ILE A 58 0.01 26.78 5.89
C ILE A 58 1.47 26.76 5.37
N GLY A 59 2.45 27.24 6.14
CA GLY A 59 3.88 27.21 5.80
C GLY A 59 4.44 25.80 5.57
N LYS A 60 4.02 24.79 6.36
CA LYS A 60 4.51 23.42 6.19
C LYS A 60 3.99 22.77 4.91
N VAL A 61 2.72 23.04 4.58
CA VAL A 61 2.13 22.63 3.31
C VAL A 61 2.94 23.20 2.15
N LYS A 62 3.30 24.50 2.19
CA LYS A 62 4.16 25.11 1.17
C LYS A 62 5.52 24.43 1.06
N GLN A 63 6.19 24.14 2.18
CA GLN A 63 7.46 23.42 2.21
C GLN A 63 7.36 22.07 1.50
N VAL A 64 6.31 21.28 1.79
CA VAL A 64 6.07 19.98 1.16
C VAL A 64 5.89 20.13 -0.35
N LEU A 65 5.07 21.11 -0.78
CA LEU A 65 4.83 21.38 -2.20
C LEU A 65 6.11 21.77 -2.93
N GLU A 66 6.93 22.64 -2.33
CA GLU A 66 8.21 23.07 -2.90
C GLU A 66 9.20 21.92 -3.03
N GLU A 67 9.33 21.07 -2.00
CA GLU A 67 10.23 19.92 -2.03
C GLU A 67 9.84 18.91 -3.12
N ILE A 68 8.54 18.63 -3.26
CA ILE A 68 8.00 17.77 -4.32
C ILE A 68 8.28 18.38 -5.69
N ASN A 69 7.95 19.65 -5.89
CA ASN A 69 8.14 20.34 -7.16
C ASN A 69 9.61 20.33 -7.60
N ASN A 70 10.52 20.62 -6.68
CA ASN A 70 11.97 20.63 -6.94
C ASN A 70 12.56 19.24 -7.17
N SER A 71 11.79 18.18 -6.90
CA SER A 71 12.24 16.78 -6.96
C SER A 71 11.44 15.92 -7.93
N LEU A 72 10.57 16.51 -8.76
CA LEU A 72 9.81 15.79 -9.78
C LEU A 72 10.73 14.96 -10.70
N GLY A 73 11.92 15.47 -11.02
CA GLY A 73 12.91 14.75 -11.82
C GLY A 73 13.47 13.49 -11.14
N LEU A 74 13.44 13.38 -9.81
CA LEU A 74 13.82 12.17 -9.07
C LEU A 74 12.66 11.17 -9.06
N ILE A 75 11.45 11.68 -8.86
CA ILE A 75 10.23 10.88 -8.86
C ILE A 75 10.03 10.20 -10.21
N THR A 76 10.28 10.87 -11.34
CA THR A 76 10.10 10.26 -12.68
C THR A 76 11.08 9.13 -12.97
N LYS A 77 12.26 9.11 -12.33
CA LYS A 77 13.23 8.01 -12.44
C LYS A 77 12.77 6.75 -11.69
N SER A 78 11.81 6.86 -10.77
CA SER A 78 11.36 5.74 -9.92
C SER A 78 10.55 4.65 -10.64
N GLY A 79 10.26 4.82 -11.93
CA GLY A 79 9.32 3.95 -12.66
C GLY A 79 7.86 4.39 -12.55
N TYR A 80 7.61 5.53 -11.89
CA TYR A 80 6.30 6.16 -11.76
C TYR A 80 6.22 7.49 -12.48
N GLU A 81 5.04 7.78 -13.02
CA GLU A 81 4.71 9.06 -13.64
C GLU A 81 3.86 9.89 -12.66
N PHE A 82 4.32 11.09 -12.31
CA PHE A 82 3.55 12.00 -11.47
C PHE A 82 2.30 12.51 -12.20
N LYS A 83 1.12 12.33 -11.59
CA LYS A 83 -0.16 12.73 -12.17
C LYS A 83 -0.72 14.00 -11.57
N GLY A 84 -0.41 14.29 -10.31
CA GLY A 84 -0.83 15.53 -9.70
C GLY A 84 -0.72 15.52 -8.19
N ILE A 85 -1.10 16.67 -7.65
CA ILE A 85 -1.11 16.96 -6.22
C ILE A 85 -2.44 17.59 -5.85
N ASN A 86 -2.97 17.17 -4.72
CA ASN A 86 -4.18 17.70 -4.12
C ASN A 86 -3.86 18.18 -2.72
N VAL A 87 -4.33 19.37 -2.36
CA VAL A 87 -4.10 19.95 -1.03
C VAL A 87 -5.46 20.16 -0.36
N SER A 88 -5.64 19.54 0.79
CA SER A 88 -6.75 19.85 1.69
C SER A 88 -6.31 20.95 2.65
N LEU A 89 -6.97 22.10 2.60
CA LEU A 89 -6.73 23.24 3.49
C LEU A 89 -7.63 23.23 4.73
N GLY A 90 -8.39 22.14 4.95
CA GLY A 90 -9.11 21.92 6.21
C GLY A 90 -8.14 21.84 7.40
N LEU A 91 -8.63 21.95 8.62
CA LEU A 91 -7.82 21.75 9.83
C LEU A 91 -8.04 20.32 10.36
N PRO A 92 -7.00 19.47 10.43
CA PRO A 92 -5.62 19.70 9.97
C PRO A 92 -5.47 19.57 8.44
N PRO A 93 -4.52 20.29 7.83
CA PRO A 93 -4.32 20.23 6.39
C PRO A 93 -3.69 18.91 5.96
N SER A 94 -3.79 18.59 4.67
CA SER A 94 -3.12 17.43 4.08
C SER A 94 -2.67 17.69 2.64
N VAL A 95 -1.67 16.95 2.21
CA VAL A 95 -1.16 16.93 0.85
C VAL A 95 -1.24 15.51 0.32
N SER A 96 -1.98 15.29 -0.75
CA SER A 96 -2.08 14.00 -1.43
C SER A 96 -1.43 14.10 -2.80
N THR A 97 -0.65 13.10 -3.16
CA THR A 97 0.00 12.98 -4.48
C THR A 97 -0.50 11.75 -5.19
N ALA A 98 -0.62 11.82 -6.51
CA ALA A 98 -1.07 10.73 -7.35
C ALA A 98 -0.01 10.40 -8.39
N PHE A 99 0.25 9.11 -8.56
CA PHE A 99 1.25 8.56 -9.47
C PHE A 99 0.65 7.44 -10.30
N HIS A 100 1.09 7.32 -11.54
CA HIS A 100 0.78 6.19 -12.41
C HIS A 100 2.00 5.29 -12.51
N TYR A 101 1.78 4.00 -12.29
CA TYR A 101 2.83 2.99 -12.42
C TYR A 101 3.18 2.77 -13.90
N LYS A 102 4.46 2.84 -14.26
CA LYS A 102 4.92 2.63 -15.64
C LYS A 102 5.68 1.33 -15.78
N LYS A 103 6.66 1.10 -14.89
CA LYS A 103 7.57 -0.04 -14.93
C LYS A 103 8.28 -0.21 -13.60
N ASP A 104 8.82 -1.41 -13.41
CA ASP A 104 9.83 -1.65 -12.39
C ASP A 104 11.15 -1.00 -12.80
N ILE A 105 11.94 -0.66 -11.79
CA ILE A 105 13.35 -0.31 -11.92
C ILE A 105 14.20 -1.29 -11.10
N PRO A 106 15.45 -1.56 -11.51
CA PRO A 106 16.36 -2.42 -10.75
C PRO A 106 16.57 -1.95 -9.31
N GLU A 107 16.80 -2.88 -8.38
CA GLU A 107 17.09 -2.56 -6.97
C GLU A 107 18.27 -1.58 -6.81
N ALA A 108 19.33 -1.74 -7.61
CA ALA A 108 20.46 -0.81 -7.60
C ALA A 108 20.05 0.64 -7.94
N GLU A 109 19.09 0.83 -8.85
CA GLU A 109 18.55 2.16 -9.18
C GLU A 109 17.65 2.67 -8.06
N LYS A 110 16.84 1.81 -7.42
CA LYS A 110 16.04 2.19 -6.23
C LYS A 110 16.94 2.71 -5.12
N THR A 111 18.02 2.00 -4.79
CA THR A 111 18.99 2.40 -3.76
C THR A 111 19.65 3.74 -4.13
N ALA A 112 20.14 3.88 -5.37
CA ALA A 112 20.76 5.13 -5.82
C ALA A 112 19.81 6.34 -5.72
N LEU A 113 18.53 6.16 -6.04
CA LEU A 113 17.53 7.23 -5.90
C LEU A 113 17.30 7.61 -4.45
N LEU A 114 17.21 6.64 -3.54
CA LEU A 114 17.06 6.89 -2.11
C LEU A 114 18.27 7.65 -1.53
N ASP A 115 19.48 7.31 -1.98
CA ASP A 115 20.70 8.02 -1.59
C ASP A 115 20.73 9.47 -2.11
N GLU A 116 20.30 9.70 -3.37
CA GLU A 116 20.22 11.04 -3.99
C GLU A 116 19.19 11.97 -3.30
N CYS A 117 18.20 11.39 -2.61
CA CYS A 117 17.16 12.12 -1.90
C CYS A 117 17.22 12.00 -0.36
N LYS A 118 18.30 11.47 0.23
CA LYS A 118 18.36 11.22 1.68
C LYS A 118 18.09 12.46 2.57
N GLU A 119 18.48 13.64 2.09
CA GLU A 119 18.26 14.92 2.78
C GLU A 119 16.88 15.53 2.45
N LYS A 120 16.15 14.97 1.49
CA LYS A 120 14.81 15.40 1.05
C LYS A 120 13.77 14.47 1.66
N ARG A 121 13.43 14.74 2.91
CA ARG A 121 12.65 13.83 3.75
C ARG A 121 11.33 13.40 3.12
N PHE A 122 10.53 14.33 2.59
CA PHE A 122 9.22 13.99 2.02
C PHE A 122 9.37 13.22 0.71
N VAL A 123 10.37 13.58 -0.10
CA VAL A 123 10.64 12.90 -1.37
C VAL A 123 11.17 11.49 -1.16
N SER A 124 12.10 11.30 -0.23
CA SER A 124 12.59 9.98 0.18
C SER A 124 11.44 9.10 0.64
N MET A 125 10.54 9.63 1.46
CA MET A 125 9.37 8.89 1.94
C MET A 125 8.41 8.53 0.78
N ILE A 126 8.13 9.48 -0.12
CA ILE A 126 7.34 9.21 -1.34
C ILE A 126 7.95 8.06 -2.13
N LEU A 127 9.27 8.08 -2.38
CA LEU A 127 9.96 7.03 -3.12
C LEU A 127 9.88 5.66 -2.42
N LYS A 128 10.09 5.62 -1.10
CA LYS A 128 9.92 4.39 -0.30
C LYS A 128 8.50 3.84 -0.43
N CYS A 129 7.48 4.69 -0.35
CA CYS A 129 6.09 4.30 -0.51
C CYS A 129 5.79 3.76 -1.92
N LEU A 130 6.35 4.39 -2.95
CA LEU A 130 6.22 3.94 -4.34
C LEU A 130 6.85 2.56 -4.53
N PHE A 131 8.09 2.36 -4.08
CA PHE A 131 8.77 1.06 -4.21
C PHE A 131 8.02 -0.03 -3.46
N LYS A 132 7.55 0.26 -2.23
CA LYS A 132 6.74 -0.67 -1.46
C LYS A 132 5.41 -1.01 -2.13
N ALA A 133 4.78 -0.07 -2.83
CA ALA A 133 3.58 -0.33 -3.60
C ALA A 133 3.85 -1.29 -4.79
N GLY A 134 4.99 -1.14 -5.45
CA GLY A 134 5.47 -2.08 -6.47
C GLY A 134 5.72 -3.48 -5.88
N ASP A 135 6.46 -3.55 -4.78
CA ASP A 135 6.75 -4.82 -4.09
C ASP A 135 5.47 -5.52 -3.60
N PHE A 136 4.50 -4.74 -3.09
CA PHE A 136 3.18 -5.24 -2.72
C PHE A 136 2.45 -5.83 -3.93
N TYR A 137 2.45 -5.15 -5.09
CA TYR A 137 1.87 -5.69 -6.32
C TYR A 137 2.50 -7.03 -6.72
N HIS A 138 3.83 -7.16 -6.63
CA HIS A 138 4.53 -8.43 -6.95
C HIS A 138 4.24 -9.55 -5.94
N SER A 139 3.93 -9.19 -4.69
CA SER A 139 3.61 -10.16 -3.64
C SER A 139 2.21 -10.78 -3.80
N ILE A 140 1.30 -10.12 -4.53
CA ILE A 140 -0.10 -10.55 -4.68
C ILE A 140 -0.39 -11.12 -6.08
N LYS A 141 -1.19 -12.18 -6.15
CA LYS A 141 -1.62 -12.78 -7.43
C LYS A 141 -2.98 -12.21 -7.85
N MET A 142 -2.95 -11.15 -8.66
CA MET A 142 -4.17 -10.46 -9.11
C MET A 142 -4.64 -10.85 -10.52
N GLY A 143 -4.16 -11.98 -11.07
CA GLY A 143 -4.65 -12.58 -12.32
C GLY A 143 -4.73 -11.59 -13.50
N GLU A 144 -5.93 -11.11 -13.77
CA GLU A 144 -6.26 -10.17 -14.86
C GLU A 144 -6.05 -8.68 -14.52
N TYR A 145 -5.46 -8.35 -13.36
CA TYR A 145 -5.21 -6.97 -12.95
C TYR A 145 -3.73 -6.64 -12.86
N THR A 146 -3.40 -5.38 -13.12
CA THR A 146 -2.06 -4.79 -13.00
C THR A 146 -2.14 -3.55 -12.12
N LEU A 147 -1.05 -3.25 -11.41
CA LEU A 147 -0.91 -1.97 -10.72
C LEU A 147 -1.08 -0.84 -11.74
N ASP A 148 -1.96 0.11 -11.42
CA ASP A 148 -2.26 1.26 -12.27
C ASP A 148 -1.77 2.55 -11.61
N GLY A 149 -2.14 2.78 -10.36
CA GLY A 149 -1.85 4.03 -9.69
C GLY A 149 -1.49 3.84 -8.24
N VAL A 150 -0.74 4.81 -7.71
CA VAL A 150 -0.42 4.92 -6.29
C VAL A 150 -0.77 6.32 -5.85
N SER A 151 -1.51 6.42 -4.76
CA SER A 151 -1.84 7.69 -4.12
C SER A 151 -1.23 7.73 -2.73
N ILE A 152 -0.47 8.78 -2.43
CA ILE A 152 0.21 8.96 -1.15
C ILE A 152 -0.35 10.22 -0.49
N THR A 153 -0.90 10.07 0.70
CA THR A 153 -1.39 11.18 1.53
C THR A 153 -0.40 11.44 2.66
N LEU A 154 0.06 12.68 2.74
CA LEU A 154 0.84 13.26 3.82
C LEU A 154 -0.10 14.15 4.64
N GLY A 155 -0.20 13.91 5.94
CA GLY A 155 -1.18 14.58 6.79
C GLY A 155 -1.20 13.98 8.18
N LEU A 156 -2.22 14.34 8.97
CA LEU A 156 -2.43 13.72 10.28
C LEU A 156 -2.66 12.21 10.18
N THR A 157 -3.26 11.75 9.09
CA THR A 157 -3.42 10.33 8.77
C THR A 157 -2.63 10.02 7.50
N PRO A 158 -1.31 9.79 7.58
CA PRO A 158 -0.53 9.39 6.43
C PRO A 158 -1.06 8.06 5.88
N GLY A 159 -1.06 7.92 4.56
CA GLY A 159 -1.61 6.72 3.94
C GLY A 159 -1.10 6.50 2.53
N VAL A 160 -1.05 5.23 2.13
CA VAL A 160 -0.73 4.81 0.76
C VAL A 160 -1.90 3.97 0.27
N SER A 161 -2.45 4.35 -0.88
CA SER A 161 -3.50 3.61 -1.57
C SER A 161 -2.99 3.18 -2.93
N VAL A 162 -3.22 1.92 -3.28
CA VAL A 162 -2.86 1.35 -4.58
C VAL A 162 -4.12 1.06 -5.40
N GLY A 163 -4.13 1.49 -6.65
CA GLY A 163 -5.19 1.27 -7.62
C GLY A 163 -4.76 0.25 -8.65
N PHE A 164 -5.68 -0.64 -9.02
CA PHE A 164 -5.46 -1.67 -10.03
C PHE A 164 -6.40 -1.46 -11.21
N LYS A 165 -5.94 -1.80 -12.41
CA LYS A 165 -6.78 -1.86 -13.60
C LYS A 165 -6.73 -3.24 -14.23
N ARG A 166 -7.73 -3.56 -15.06
CA ARG A 166 -7.73 -4.78 -15.85
C ARG A 166 -6.64 -4.72 -16.92
N LYS A 167 -5.98 -5.84 -17.18
CA LYS A 167 -5.04 -6.00 -18.30
C LYS A 167 -5.75 -5.66 -19.61
N GLY A 168 -5.11 -4.80 -20.41
CA GLY A 168 -5.64 -4.37 -21.71
C GLY A 168 -6.75 -3.31 -21.68
N ALA A 169 -7.00 -2.67 -20.53
CA ALA A 169 -7.87 -1.50 -20.39
C ALA A 169 -7.09 -0.17 -20.50
#